data_AF-A0A2C8FEE5-F1
#
_entry.id   AF-A0A2C8FEE5-F1
#
_cell.length_a   1.000
_cell.length_b   1.000
_cell.length_c   1.000
_cell.angle_alpha   90.00
_cell.angle_beta   90.00
_cell.angle_gamma   90.00
#
_symmetry.space_group_name_H-M   'P 1'
#
loop_
_entity.id
_entity.type
_entity.pdbx_description
1 polymer ?
#
loop_
_entity_poly.entity_id
_entity_poly.type
_entity_poly.pdbx_seq_one_letter_code
_entity_poly.pdbx_strand_id
1 'polypeptide(L)'
;MENFFDIPFVLLATNNILDVSFASNYSAIKTAREEAMTMTFKNIKTISPDQLKDLYLSVDWDSGNHPERLSQAIEGSDSVFTAWDGDKLVGLINVLSDGSIAAYVHYLLVRPEYQGEGIGKTLVDKVAEAYADCLHVVLVAYNEQIGFYEQCGFECPTNASPMFKTSLRI
;
A
#
# COMPACT_ATOMS: atom_id res chain seq x y z
N MET A 1 -5.08 -38.01 -1.20
CA MET A 1 -5.83 -36.77 -0.95
C MET A 1 -4.79 -35.75 -0.51
N GLU A 2 -4.11 -35.22 -1.52
CA GLU A 2 -3.03 -34.24 -1.42
C GLU A 2 -3.56 -32.96 -2.06
N ASN A 3 -3.34 -31.82 -1.43
CA ASN A 3 -3.13 -30.56 -2.13
C ASN A 3 -2.15 -29.72 -1.32
N PHE A 4 -0.90 -29.89 -1.74
CA PHE A 4 0.34 -29.22 -1.37
C PHE A 4 0.43 -27.91 -2.16
N PHE A 5 -0.07 -26.80 -1.62
CA PHE A 5 0.28 -25.46 -2.11
C PHE A 5 0.49 -24.57 -0.90
N ASP A 6 1.68 -24.72 -0.31
CA ASP A 6 2.43 -23.71 0.45
C ASP A 6 3.74 -24.37 0.92
N ILE A 7 4.71 -24.47 0.00
CA ILE A 7 6.10 -24.79 0.34
C ILE A 7 6.93 -23.52 0.13
N PRO A 8 7.47 -22.90 1.18
CA PRO A 8 8.78 -22.31 1.14
C PRO A 8 9.81 -23.37 1.55
N PHE A 9 10.59 -23.80 0.55
CA PHE A 9 11.90 -24.45 0.63
C PHE A 9 12.13 -25.61 1.64
N VAL A 10 12.11 -26.82 1.08
CA VAL A 10 12.66 -28.12 1.51
C VAL A 10 13.69 -28.12 2.66
N LEU A 11 13.24 -28.61 3.82
CA LEU A 11 13.68 -29.81 4.57
C LEU A 11 15.18 -30.09 4.90
N LEU A 12 15.43 -30.10 6.22
CA LEU A 12 16.27 -31.00 7.04
C LEU A 12 17.79 -31.16 6.80
N ALA A 13 18.56 -30.70 7.80
CA ALA A 13 19.63 -31.48 8.43
C ALA A 13 19.62 -31.13 9.94
N THR A 14 18.96 -31.92 10.80
CA THR A 14 19.56 -32.97 11.65
C THR A 14 20.91 -32.57 12.27
N ASN A 15 20.94 -32.47 13.60
CA ASN A 15 22.08 -32.56 14.54
C ASN A 15 23.47 -32.13 14.04
N ASN A 16 23.99 -31.06 14.67
CA ASN A 16 25.41 -30.70 14.73
C ASN A 16 26.14 -30.57 13.39
N ILE A 17 26.16 -29.35 12.86
CA ILE A 17 27.34 -28.55 12.46
C ILE A 17 26.76 -27.28 11.83
N LEU A 18 26.95 -26.14 12.49
CA LEU A 18 26.61 -24.83 11.92
C LEU A 18 27.58 -24.57 10.78
N ASP A 19 27.12 -24.72 9.54
CA ASP A 19 27.89 -24.37 8.36
C ASP A 19 28.01 -22.84 8.26
N VAL A 20 29.21 -22.35 8.57
CA VAL A 20 29.57 -20.92 8.63
C VAL A 20 29.31 -20.21 7.29
N SER A 21 29.24 -20.95 6.17
CA SER A 21 28.91 -20.42 4.84
C SER A 21 27.45 -19.99 4.68
N PHE A 22 26.52 -20.60 5.43
CA PHE A 22 25.09 -20.26 5.36
C PHE A 22 24.78 -18.97 6.12
N ALA A 23 25.45 -18.77 7.27
CA ALA A 23 25.33 -17.56 8.07
C ALA A 23 25.93 -16.33 7.37
N SER A 24 27.07 -16.49 6.67
CA SER A 24 27.65 -15.40 5.89
C SER A 24 26.80 -15.02 4.68
N ASN A 25 26.18 -16.00 4.02
CA ASN A 25 25.25 -15.75 2.92
C ASN A 25 23.95 -15.11 3.41
N TYR A 26 23.42 -15.53 4.57
CA TYR A 26 22.23 -14.89 5.16
C TYR A 26 22.50 -13.45 5.57
N SER A 27 23.63 -13.16 6.24
CA SER A 27 23.97 -11.77 6.58
C SER A 27 24.25 -10.93 5.34
N ALA A 28 24.96 -11.47 4.34
CA ALA A 28 25.22 -10.75 3.09
C ALA A 28 23.96 -10.53 2.24
N ILE A 29 23.00 -11.47 2.23
CA ILE A 29 21.70 -11.32 1.55
C ILE A 29 20.80 -10.36 2.33
N LYS A 30 20.82 -10.41 3.66
CA LYS A 30 20.09 -9.47 4.52
C LYS A 30 20.67 -8.06 4.38
N THR A 31 21.99 -7.91 4.42
CA THR A 31 22.71 -6.66 4.21
C THR A 31 22.57 -6.18 2.77
N ALA A 32 22.61 -7.02 1.74
CA ALA A 32 22.30 -6.62 0.36
C ALA A 32 20.81 -6.28 0.14
N ARG A 33 19.88 -6.82 0.94
CA ARG A 33 18.46 -6.41 0.99
C ARG A 33 18.21 -5.19 1.88
N GLU A 34 19.14 -4.86 2.78
CA GLU A 34 19.13 -3.62 3.58
C GLU A 34 19.85 -2.48 2.83
N GLU A 35 20.81 -2.83 1.95
CA GLU A 35 21.57 -1.94 1.06
C GLU A 35 20.85 -1.74 -0.29
N ALA A 36 20.03 -2.69 -0.75
CA ALA A 36 19.06 -2.49 -1.82
C ALA A 36 17.71 -2.07 -1.21
N MET A 37 17.25 -0.85 -1.54
CA MET A 37 15.92 -0.31 -1.25
C MET A 37 15.65 0.17 0.19
N THR A 38 16.21 1.33 0.57
CA THR A 38 15.62 2.13 1.65
C THR A 38 14.32 2.78 1.15
N MET A 39 13.19 2.07 1.26
CA MET A 39 11.88 2.67 1.00
C MET A 39 11.66 3.83 1.97
N THR A 40 11.43 5.02 1.41
CA THR A 40 11.16 6.22 2.19
C THR A 40 9.66 6.51 2.18
N PHE A 41 9.10 6.74 3.35
CA PHE A 41 7.70 7.12 3.49
C PHE A 41 7.58 8.57 3.93
N LYS A 42 6.68 9.34 3.30
CA LYS A 42 6.49 10.78 3.55
C LYS A 42 5.00 11.10 3.65
N ASN A 43 4.62 12.14 4.38
CA ASN A 43 3.31 12.78 4.27
C ASN A 43 3.47 14.06 3.45
N ILE A 44 3.21 14.00 2.14
CA ILE A 44 3.40 15.12 1.22
C ILE A 44 2.26 15.18 0.21
N LYS A 45 1.76 16.38 -0.03
CA LYS A 45 0.63 16.63 -0.93
C LYS A 45 1.03 17.32 -2.24
N THR A 46 2.22 17.93 -2.27
CA THR A 46 2.79 18.50 -3.49
C THR A 46 3.56 17.44 -4.24
N ILE A 47 2.88 16.79 -5.20
CA ILE A 47 3.43 15.74 -6.06
C ILE A 47 3.23 16.18 -7.51
N SER A 48 4.23 15.98 -8.36
CA SER A 48 4.14 16.44 -9.75
C SER A 48 3.03 15.69 -10.51
N PRO A 49 2.32 16.37 -11.43
CA PRO A 49 1.32 15.73 -12.28
C PRO A 49 1.85 14.49 -13.02
N ASP A 50 3.11 14.52 -13.47
CA ASP A 50 3.75 13.39 -14.16
C ASP A 50 3.97 12.18 -13.26
N GLN A 51 4.39 12.38 -12.00
CA GLN A 51 4.56 11.28 -11.05
C GLN A 51 3.21 10.65 -10.67
N LEU A 52 2.17 11.47 -10.51
CA LEU A 52 0.81 10.98 -10.27
C LEU A 52 0.28 10.23 -11.48
N LYS A 53 0.43 10.77 -12.69
CA LYS A 53 0.07 10.08 -13.94
C LYS A 53 0.70 8.69 -14.00
N ASP A 54 2.02 8.64 -13.84
CA ASP A 54 2.80 7.42 -13.98
C ASP A 54 2.40 6.36 -12.94
N LEU A 55 2.19 6.77 -11.68
CA LEU A 55 1.73 5.86 -10.64
C LEU A 55 0.30 5.36 -10.90
N TYR A 56 -0.66 6.24 -11.20
CA TYR A 56 -2.06 5.85 -11.39
C TYR A 56 -2.26 4.96 -12.62
N LEU A 57 -1.57 5.26 -13.73
CA LEU A 57 -1.63 4.42 -14.93
C LEU A 57 -0.94 3.06 -14.72
N SER A 58 0.03 2.96 -13.79
CA SER A 58 0.68 1.67 -13.48
C SER A 58 -0.26 0.62 -12.87
N VAL A 59 -1.40 1.05 -12.32
CA VAL A 59 -2.45 0.18 -11.76
C VAL A 59 -3.74 0.23 -12.57
N ASP A 60 -3.64 0.64 -13.85
CA ASP A 60 -4.76 0.72 -14.81
C ASP A 60 -5.90 1.65 -14.37
N TRP A 61 -5.63 2.66 -13.54
CA TRP A 61 -6.64 3.63 -13.12
C TRP A 61 -6.74 4.80 -14.11
N ASP A 62 -7.89 4.90 -14.79
CA ASP A 62 -8.17 5.93 -15.81
C ASP A 62 -8.01 7.38 -15.31
N SER A 63 -8.15 7.62 -14.00
CA SER A 63 -7.89 8.94 -13.41
C SER A 63 -6.46 9.45 -13.67
N GLY A 64 -5.49 8.56 -13.94
CA GLY A 64 -4.15 8.91 -14.41
C GLY A 64 -4.13 9.70 -15.73
N ASN A 65 -5.19 9.62 -16.54
CA ASN A 65 -5.36 10.46 -17.75
C ASN A 65 -5.76 11.91 -17.45
N HIS A 66 -5.93 12.27 -16.18
CA HIS A 66 -6.26 13.61 -15.72
C HIS A 66 -5.26 14.13 -14.66
N PRO A 67 -3.95 14.19 -14.97
CA PRO A 67 -2.91 14.39 -13.96
C PRO A 67 -2.95 15.76 -13.26
N GLU A 68 -3.36 16.82 -13.96
CA GLU A 68 -3.55 18.14 -13.36
C GLU A 68 -4.68 18.14 -12.32
N ARG A 69 -5.77 17.40 -12.59
CA ARG A 69 -6.88 17.25 -11.64
C ARG A 69 -6.48 16.38 -10.47
N LEU A 70 -5.69 15.33 -10.69
CA LEU A 70 -5.13 14.51 -9.62
C LEU A 70 -4.23 15.35 -8.71
N SER A 71 -3.32 16.14 -9.27
CA SER A 71 -2.43 17.00 -8.48
C SER A 71 -3.25 17.97 -7.61
N GLN A 72 -4.25 18.64 -8.17
CA GLN A 72 -5.17 19.50 -7.41
C GLN A 72 -5.94 18.74 -6.32
N ALA A 73 -6.42 17.53 -6.60
CA ALA A 73 -7.15 16.71 -5.63
C ALA A 73 -6.26 16.24 -4.47
N ILE A 74 -5.03 15.81 -4.76
CA ILE A 74 -4.02 15.40 -3.78
C ILE A 74 -3.62 16.60 -2.89
N GLU A 75 -3.40 17.78 -3.47
CA GLU A 75 -3.11 19.01 -2.72
C GLU A 75 -4.24 19.39 -1.76
N GLY A 76 -5.48 19.26 -2.22
CA GLY A 76 -6.70 19.55 -1.44
C GLY A 76 -7.11 18.46 -0.43
N SER A 77 -6.42 17.32 -0.40
CA SER A 77 -6.70 16.24 0.55
C SER A 77 -6.20 16.58 1.95
N ASP A 78 -6.67 15.85 2.97
CA ASP A 78 -6.27 16.11 4.35
C ASP A 78 -4.81 15.64 4.58
N SER A 79 -4.57 14.35 4.35
CA SER A 79 -3.22 13.75 4.33
C SER A 79 -3.00 12.83 3.13
N VAL A 80 -1.75 12.77 2.68
CA VAL A 80 -1.32 11.87 1.61
C VAL A 80 -0.01 11.22 2.03
N PHE A 81 -0.09 9.96 2.46
CA PHE A 81 1.12 9.19 2.75
C PHE A 81 1.63 8.54 1.47
N THR A 82 2.92 8.66 1.23
CA THR A 82 3.57 8.24 -0.02
C THR A 82 4.75 7.34 0.29
N ALA A 83 5.01 6.39 -0.61
CA ALA A 83 6.15 5.49 -0.57
C ALA A 83 7.07 5.77 -1.76
N TRP A 84 8.38 5.81 -1.51
CA TRP A 84 9.40 6.26 -2.46
C TRP A 84 10.57 5.29 -2.54
N ASP A 85 10.94 4.95 -3.77
CA ASP A 85 12.20 4.27 -4.13
C ASP A 85 13.15 5.28 -4.78
N GLY A 86 14.04 5.84 -3.97
CA GLY A 86 14.77 7.06 -4.33
C GLY A 86 13.81 8.19 -4.69
N ASP A 87 13.84 8.64 -5.94
CA ASP A 87 12.96 9.68 -6.47
C ASP A 87 11.70 9.12 -7.18
N LYS A 88 11.55 7.79 -7.25
CA LYS A 88 10.39 7.14 -7.86
C LYS A 88 9.27 7.04 -6.82
N LEU A 89 8.12 7.64 -7.12
CA LEU A 89 6.89 7.42 -6.36
C LEU A 89 6.37 6.01 -6.65
N VAL A 90 6.37 5.12 -5.66
CA VAL A 90 6.00 3.70 -5.83
C VAL A 90 4.65 3.33 -5.20
N GLY A 91 4.11 4.19 -4.34
CA GLY A 91 2.77 4.03 -3.81
C GLY A 91 2.28 5.28 -3.08
N LEU A 92 0.97 5.38 -2.91
CA LEU A 92 0.34 6.41 -2.09
C LEU A 92 -0.95 5.91 -1.48
N ILE A 93 -1.31 6.51 -0.34
CA ILE A 93 -2.64 6.43 0.26
C ILE A 93 -3.15 7.85 0.51
N ASN A 94 -4.36 8.13 0.08
CA ASN A 94 -5.00 9.44 0.15
C ASN A 94 -6.17 9.43 1.13
N VAL A 95 -6.22 10.41 2.03
CA VAL A 95 -7.26 10.54 3.05
C VAL A 95 -7.94 11.91 2.98
N LEU A 96 -9.27 11.90 3.00
CA LEU A 96 -10.13 13.05 3.20
C LEU A 96 -10.69 12.99 4.63
N SER A 97 -10.76 14.11 5.35
CA SER A 97 -11.22 14.11 6.74
C SER A 97 -12.00 15.38 7.06
N ASP A 98 -12.94 15.28 8.02
CA ASP A 98 -13.55 16.44 8.68
C ASP A 98 -12.73 16.97 9.87
N GLY A 99 -11.60 16.31 10.17
CA GLY A 99 -10.68 16.65 11.26
C GLY A 99 -11.19 16.23 12.64
N SER A 100 -12.26 15.45 12.74
CA SER A 100 -12.84 15.05 14.02
C SER A 100 -13.46 13.65 14.00
N ILE A 101 -14.59 13.47 13.33
CA ILE A 101 -15.42 12.26 13.46
C ILE A 101 -15.07 11.23 12.40
N ALA A 102 -14.88 11.67 11.16
CA ALA A 102 -14.79 10.78 10.02
C ALA A 102 -13.60 11.10 9.11
N ALA A 103 -12.87 10.04 8.77
CA ALA A 103 -11.87 10.01 7.72
C ALA A 103 -12.27 9.00 6.64
N TYR A 104 -12.10 9.37 5.38
CA TYR A 104 -12.34 8.54 4.22
C TYR A 104 -11.03 8.29 3.47
N VAL A 105 -10.61 7.03 3.40
CA VAL A 105 -9.48 6.59 2.59
C VAL A 105 -9.98 6.44 1.16
N HIS A 106 -9.66 7.42 0.33
CA HIS A 106 -10.17 7.49 -1.04
C HIS A 106 -9.34 6.62 -2.00
N TYR A 107 -8.02 6.67 -1.90
CA TYR A 107 -7.13 5.92 -2.77
C TYR A 107 -6.06 5.20 -1.97
N LEU A 108 -5.80 3.95 -2.31
CA LEU A 108 -4.59 3.23 -1.94
C LEU A 108 -4.11 2.51 -3.20
N LEU A 109 -2.90 2.84 -3.65
CA LEU A 109 -2.27 2.19 -4.78
C LEU A 109 -0.78 2.02 -4.55
N VAL A 110 -0.29 0.86 -4.97
CA VAL A 110 1.13 0.50 -4.97
C VAL A 110 1.41 -0.09 -6.35
N ARG A 111 2.50 0.35 -6.98
CA ARG A 111 2.94 -0.16 -8.27
C ARG A 111 2.98 -1.70 -8.28
N PRO A 112 2.53 -2.38 -9.34
CA PRO A 112 2.48 -3.84 -9.38
C PRO A 112 3.80 -4.51 -9.03
N GLU A 113 4.93 -3.96 -9.51
CA GLU A 113 6.26 -4.52 -9.25
C GLU A 113 6.77 -4.32 -7.81
N TYR A 114 6.05 -3.57 -6.97
CA TYR A 114 6.34 -3.34 -5.54
C TYR A 114 5.25 -3.94 -4.62
N GLN A 115 4.28 -4.67 -5.18
CA GLN A 115 3.24 -5.35 -4.39
C GLN A 115 3.80 -6.60 -3.71
N GLY A 116 3.20 -6.99 -2.58
CA GLY A 116 3.67 -8.12 -1.77
C GLY A 116 4.85 -7.81 -0.85
N GLU A 117 5.42 -6.60 -0.92
CA GLU A 117 6.55 -6.16 -0.08
C GLU A 117 6.12 -5.45 1.22
N GLY A 118 4.82 -5.43 1.53
CA GLY A 118 4.28 -4.81 2.75
C GLY A 118 4.04 -3.30 2.67
N ILE A 119 4.38 -2.64 1.56
CA ILE A 119 4.20 -1.19 1.37
C ILE A 119 2.75 -0.76 1.60
N GLY A 120 1.79 -1.47 1.01
CA GLY A 120 0.36 -1.16 1.18
C GLY A 120 -0.07 -1.21 2.64
N LYS A 121 0.37 -2.22 3.39
CA LYS A 121 0.12 -2.34 4.83
C LYS A 121 0.75 -1.17 5.59
N THR A 122 2.02 -0.83 5.31
CA THR A 122 2.69 0.30 5.96
C THR A 122 1.98 1.63 5.70
N LEU A 123 1.44 1.84 4.50
CA LEU A 123 0.64 3.02 4.18
C LEU A 123 -0.67 3.05 4.98
N VAL A 124 -1.37 1.92 5.10
CA VAL A 124 -2.59 1.81 5.94
C VAL A 124 -2.28 2.01 7.41
N ASP A 125 -1.18 1.44 7.92
CA ASP A 125 -0.74 1.61 9.31
C ASP A 125 -0.50 3.10 9.64
N LYS A 126 0.04 3.87 8.69
CA LYS A 126 0.23 5.34 8.84
C LYS A 126 -1.09 6.10 8.91
N VAL A 127 -2.10 5.66 8.16
CA VAL A 127 -3.46 6.22 8.28
C VAL A 127 -4.04 5.87 9.64
N ALA A 128 -3.94 4.62 10.08
CA ALA A 128 -4.44 4.20 11.38
C ALA A 128 -3.79 4.99 12.53
N GLU A 129 -2.48 5.27 12.44
CA GLU A 129 -1.77 6.10 13.42
C GLU A 129 -2.24 7.56 13.38
N ALA A 130 -2.32 8.18 12.20
CA ALA A 130 -2.65 9.59 12.07
C ALA A 130 -4.11 9.93 12.39
N TYR A 131 -5.01 8.96 12.24
CA TYR A 131 -6.46 9.12 12.46
C TYR A 131 -6.98 8.25 13.61
N ALA A 132 -6.11 7.90 14.58
CA ALA A 132 -6.45 7.05 15.71
C ALA A 132 -7.59 7.59 16.59
N ASP A 133 -7.75 8.92 16.63
CA ASP A 133 -8.81 9.61 17.39
C ASP A 133 -10.12 9.75 16.59
N CYS A 134 -10.13 9.45 15.29
CA CYS A 134 -11.35 9.48 14.49
C CYS A 134 -12.23 8.27 14.83
N LEU A 135 -13.53 8.51 15.00
CA LEU A 135 -14.48 7.45 15.32
C LEU A 135 -14.75 6.54 14.12
N HIS A 136 -14.61 7.07 12.91
CA HIS A 136 -14.87 6.36 11.67
C HIS A 136 -13.74 6.57 10.66
N VAL A 137 -13.00 5.51 10.35
CA VAL A 137 -12.11 5.46 9.18
C VAL A 137 -12.75 4.50 8.18
N VAL A 138 -13.19 5.02 7.04
CA VAL A 138 -13.96 4.25 6.05
C VAL A 138 -13.28 4.24 4.69
N LEU A 139 -13.50 3.18 3.92
CA LEU A 139 -12.98 3.02 2.57
C LEU A 139 -13.93 2.21 1.69
N VAL A 140 -13.71 2.25 0.38
CA VAL A 140 -14.38 1.36 -0.59
C VAL A 140 -13.32 0.47 -1.20
N ALA A 141 -13.44 -0.84 -0.98
CA ALA A 141 -12.55 -1.85 -1.56
C ALA A 141 -13.22 -2.56 -2.73
N TYR A 142 -12.45 -3.05 -3.71
CA TYR A 142 -12.96 -4.12 -4.57
C TYR A 142 -12.96 -5.43 -3.80
N ASN A 143 -13.80 -6.36 -4.24
CA ASN A 143 -14.11 -7.59 -3.50
C ASN A 143 -12.85 -8.42 -3.23
N GLU A 144 -11.92 -8.45 -4.17
CA GLU A 144 -10.69 -9.23 -4.08
C GLU A 144 -9.64 -8.62 -3.11
N GLN A 145 -9.77 -7.35 -2.71
CA GLN A 145 -8.92 -6.73 -1.68
C GLN A 145 -9.57 -6.67 -0.29
N ILE A 146 -10.79 -7.19 -0.10
CA ILE A 146 -11.44 -7.22 1.23
C ILE A 146 -10.51 -7.89 2.26
N GLY A 147 -9.97 -9.07 1.93
CA GLY A 147 -9.09 -9.80 2.85
C GLY A 147 -7.81 -9.04 3.24
N PHE A 148 -7.28 -8.18 2.35
CA PHE A 148 -6.15 -7.32 2.67
C PHE A 148 -6.52 -6.26 3.72
N TYR A 149 -7.68 -5.60 3.56
CA TYR A 149 -8.13 -4.60 4.51
C TYR A 149 -8.56 -5.22 5.84
N GLU A 150 -9.13 -6.43 5.84
CA GLU A 150 -9.40 -7.18 7.08
C GLU A 150 -8.12 -7.48 7.87
N GLN A 151 -7.03 -7.85 7.20
CA GLN A 151 -5.71 -8.01 7.84
C GLN A 151 -5.15 -6.68 8.40
N CYS A 152 -5.62 -5.55 7.89
CA CYS A 152 -5.29 -4.22 8.39
C CYS A 152 -6.26 -3.73 9.50
N GLY A 153 -7.24 -4.55 9.91
CA GLY A 153 -8.19 -4.23 10.98
C GLY A 153 -9.49 -3.54 10.53
N PHE A 154 -9.76 -3.48 9.23
CA PHE A 154 -11.06 -3.04 8.72
C PHE A 154 -12.10 -4.18 8.79
N GLU A 155 -13.37 -3.81 8.90
CA GLU A 155 -14.48 -4.76 8.86
C GLU A 155 -15.37 -4.49 7.65
N CYS A 156 -15.79 -5.55 6.95
CA CYS A 156 -16.74 -5.45 5.84
C CYS A 156 -18.17 -5.79 6.33
N PRO A 157 -19.05 -4.81 6.56
CA PRO A 157 -20.41 -5.05 7.03
C PRO A 157 -21.25 -5.79 5.97
N THR A 158 -22.11 -6.70 6.42
CA THR A 158 -22.98 -7.51 5.54
C THR A 158 -24.31 -6.85 5.20
N ASN A 159 -24.66 -5.74 5.85
CA ASN A 159 -25.94 -5.02 5.72
C ASN A 159 -25.79 -3.62 5.10
N ALA A 160 -24.62 -3.29 4.55
CA ALA A 160 -24.35 -2.03 3.89
C ALA A 160 -23.64 -2.28 2.55
N SER A 161 -23.70 -1.31 1.64
CA SER A 161 -23.03 -1.40 0.35
C SER A 161 -22.48 -0.04 -0.06
N PRO A 162 -21.30 0.01 -0.71
CA PRO A 162 -20.80 1.26 -1.28
C PRO A 162 -21.71 1.72 -2.42
N MET A 163 -21.97 3.03 -2.49
CA MET A 163 -22.80 3.65 -3.52
C MET A 163 -22.01 4.78 -4.18
N PHE A 164 -22.02 4.86 -5.51
CA PHE A 164 -21.33 5.94 -6.23
C PHE A 164 -22.11 6.35 -7.49
N LYS A 165 -21.88 7.59 -7.92
CA LYS A 165 -22.31 8.11 -9.22
C LYS A 165 -21.08 8.69 -9.90
N THR A 166 -20.76 8.18 -11.08
CA THR A 166 -19.57 8.61 -11.84
C THR A 166 -19.95 9.16 -13.21
N SER A 167 -19.20 10.16 -13.66
CA SER A 167 -19.20 10.65 -15.04
C SER A 167 -17.92 10.27 -15.79
N LEU A 168 -16.99 9.56 -15.13
CA LEU A 168 -15.82 8.97 -15.78
C LEU A 168 -16.33 7.88 -16.72
N ARG A 169 -15.96 7.96 -17.99
CA ARG A 169 -16.30 6.95 -18.99
C ARG A 169 -15.15 5.94 -19.01
N ILE A 170 -15.42 4.76 -18.47
CA ILE A 170 -14.54 3.58 -18.53
C ILE A 170 -14.69 2.91 -19.89
#